data_AF-E1QHT0-F1
#
_entry.id   AF-E1QHT0-F1
#
_cell.length_a   1.000
_cell.length_b   1.000
_cell.length_c   1.000
_cell.angle_alpha   90.00
_cell.angle_beta   90.00
_cell.angle_gamma   90.00
#
_symmetry.space_group_name_H-M   'P 1'
#
loop_
_entity.id
_entity.type
_entity.pdbx_description
1 polymer ?
#
loop_
_entity_poly.entity_id
_entity_poly.type
_entity_poly.pdbx_seq_one_letter_code
_entity_poly.pdbx_strand_id
1 'polypeptide(L)'
;MIEPMKAPMSTRETLAAKEGLAALLCLALLTALAVVYPLESVVEAAEGQAKAPWIFVGLQQLLRPLPPLWGGLLLPGAAFCFLAWLPWLSRRPPHAVPALGRPGFAELAAWAILAGWALLTAYGFFV
;
A
#
# COMPACT_ATOMS: atom_id res chain seq x y z
N MET A 1 9.96 20.38 35.33
CA MET A 1 10.71 19.24 34.77
C MET A 1 9.70 18.09 34.67
N ILE A 2 9.16 17.83 33.48
CA ILE A 2 8.15 16.79 33.25
C ILE A 2 8.91 15.50 32.96
N GLU A 3 8.80 14.50 33.83
CA GLU A 3 9.34 13.16 33.58
C GLU A 3 8.65 12.59 32.33
N PRO A 4 9.39 12.09 31.32
CA PRO A 4 8.75 11.46 30.17
C PRO A 4 7.99 10.21 30.66
N MET A 5 6.66 10.23 30.54
CA MET A 5 5.81 9.06 30.82
C MET A 5 6.29 7.87 29.98
N LYS A 6 6.88 6.88 30.64
CA LYS A 6 7.27 5.61 30.03
C LYS A 6 6.00 4.89 29.59
N ALA A 7 5.86 4.62 28.29
CA ALA A 7 4.73 3.85 27.77
C ALA A 7 4.61 2.53 28.53
N PRO A 8 3.40 2.13 28.97
CA PRO A 8 3.22 0.88 29.70
C PRO A 8 3.68 -0.29 28.82
N MET A 9 4.47 -1.18 29.41
CA MET A 9 5.01 -2.35 28.71
C MET A 9 3.85 -3.21 28.19
N SER A 10 3.85 -3.53 26.90
CA SER A 10 2.77 -4.33 26.30
C SER A 10 2.85 -5.78 26.79
N THR A 11 1.93 -6.17 27.67
CA THR A 11 1.78 -7.55 28.13
C THR A 11 1.14 -8.41 27.05
N ARG A 12 1.39 -9.73 27.06
CA ARG A 12 0.77 -10.69 26.12
C ARG A 12 -0.75 -10.55 26.05
N GLU A 13 -1.40 -10.36 27.19
CA GLU A 13 -2.85 -10.18 27.29
C GLU A 13 -3.32 -8.92 26.56
N THR A 14 -2.60 -7.81 26.72
CA THR A 14 -2.92 -6.54 26.04
C THR A 14 -2.70 -6.63 24.53
N LEU A 15 -1.67 -7.35 24.08
CA LEU A 15 -1.44 -7.59 22.64
C LEU A 15 -2.53 -8.48 22.06
N ALA A 16 -2.83 -9.61 22.72
CA ALA A 16 -3.88 -10.54 22.29
C ALA A 16 -5.25 -9.86 22.20
N ALA A 17 -5.59 -8.98 23.16
CA ALA A 17 -6.82 -8.21 23.09
C ALA A 17 -6.85 -7.24 21.89
N LYS A 18 -5.75 -6.54 21.60
CA LYS A 18 -5.66 -5.59 20.47
C LYS A 18 -5.68 -6.30 19.12
N GLU A 19 -4.92 -7.38 18.98
CA GLU A 19 -4.85 -8.18 17.76
C GLU A 19 -6.18 -8.90 17.51
N GLY A 20 -6.81 -9.44 18.57
CA GLY A 20 -8.14 -10.03 18.50
C GLY A 20 -9.20 -9.03 18.04
N LEU A 21 -9.20 -7.81 18.60
CA LEU A 21 -10.08 -6.74 18.14
C LEU A 21 -9.83 -6.37 16.67
N ALA A 22 -8.57 -6.20 16.27
CA ALA A 22 -8.21 -5.91 14.88
C ALA A 22 -8.68 -7.02 13.93
N ALA A 23 -8.52 -8.29 14.33
CA ALA A 23 -8.98 -9.44 13.56
C ALA A 23 -10.50 -9.47 13.42
N LEU A 24 -11.25 -9.21 14.50
CA LEU A 24 -12.72 -9.15 14.48
C LEU A 24 -13.22 -8.00 13.59
N LEU A 25 -12.59 -6.83 13.67
CA LEU A 25 -12.93 -5.69 12.81
C LEU A 25 -12.62 -5.99 11.33
N CYS A 26 -11.48 -6.62 11.04
CA CYS A 26 -11.13 -7.05 9.70
C CYS A 26 -12.14 -8.06 9.14
N LEU A 27 -12.51 -9.07 9.94
CA LEU A 27 -13.51 -10.08 9.57
C LEU A 27 -14.88 -9.43 9.32
N ALA A 28 -15.32 -8.52 10.18
CA ALA A 28 -16.58 -7.81 10.04
C ALA A 28 -16.60 -6.96 8.75
N LEU A 29 -15.52 -6.23 8.48
CA LEU A 29 -15.37 -5.42 7.26
C LEU A 29 -15.39 -6.29 6.00
N LEU A 30 -14.63 -7.39 5.98
CA LEU A 30 -14.60 -8.32 4.85
C LEU A 30 -15.97 -8.98 4.62
N THR A 31 -16.66 -9.36 5.69
CA THR A 31 -18.01 -9.94 5.61
C THR A 31 -19.00 -8.92 5.05
N ALA A 32 -18.98 -7.67 5.54
CA ALA A 32 -19.82 -6.60 5.02
C ALA A 32 -19.53 -6.34 3.54
N LEU A 33 -18.25 -6.29 3.14
CA LEU A 33 -17.86 -6.08 1.75
C LEU A 33 -18.30 -7.24 0.84
N ALA A 34 -18.22 -8.49 1.33
CA ALA A 34 -18.68 -9.67 0.58
C ALA A 34 -20.20 -9.67 0.35
N VAL A 35 -20.98 -9.10 1.27
CA VAL A 35 -22.44 -8.92 1.08
C VAL A 35 -22.74 -7.84 0.05
N VAL A 36 -21.96 -6.75 0.03
CA VAL A 36 -22.16 -5.61 -0.90
C VAL A 36 -21.62 -5.93 -2.30
N TYR A 37 -20.53 -6.68 -2.40
CA TYR A 37 -19.85 -7.06 -3.63
C TYR A 37 -19.73 -8.59 -3.70
N PRO A 38 -20.82 -9.31 -4.00
CA PRO A 38 -20.77 -10.75 -4.20
C PRO A 38 -19.84 -11.07 -5.37
N LEU A 39 -19.05 -12.13 -5.22
CA LEU A 39 -18.15 -12.61 -6.28
C LEU A 39 -18.98 -12.97 -7.52
N GLU A 40 -18.60 -12.43 -8.68
CA GLU A 40 -19.21 -12.81 -9.95
C GLU A 40 -18.86 -14.28 -10.27
N SER A 41 -19.81 -15.00 -10.90
CA SER A 41 -19.52 -16.34 -11.41
C SER A 41 -18.45 -16.25 -12.49
N VAL A 42 -17.53 -17.22 -12.54
CA VAL A 42 -16.53 -17.31 -13.61
C VAL A 42 -17.27 -17.54 -14.93
N VAL A 43 -17.48 -16.46 -15.69
CA VAL A 43 -18.01 -16.52 -17.06
C VAL A 43 -16.83 -16.72 -18.01
N GLU A 44 -17.02 -17.54 -19.04
CA GLU A 44 -16.03 -17.71 -20.11
C GLU A 44 -15.70 -16.36 -20.77
N ALA A 45 -14.45 -16.29 -21.27
CA ALA A 45 -13.75 -15.09 -21.70
C ALA A 45 -14.65 -13.98 -22.29
N ALA A 46 -14.68 -12.83 -21.61
CA ALA A 46 -15.33 -11.64 -22.13
C ALA A 46 -14.73 -11.26 -23.48
N GLU A 47 -15.56 -11.11 -24.51
CA GLU A 47 -15.19 -10.54 -25.80
C GLU A 47 -14.85 -9.04 -25.60
N GLY A 48 -13.61 -8.75 -25.21
CA GLY A 48 -13.17 -7.38 -24.93
C GLY A 48 -11.82 -7.30 -24.24
N GLN A 49 -11.35 -6.09 -24.00
CA GLN A 49 -10.10 -5.87 -23.26
C GLN A 49 -10.32 -6.25 -21.79
N ALA A 50 -9.64 -7.30 -21.33
CA ALA A 50 -9.74 -7.75 -19.95
C ALA A 50 -9.34 -6.61 -18.98
N LYS A 51 -10.26 -6.22 -18.09
CA LYS A 51 -9.97 -5.29 -17.00
C LYS A 51 -9.23 -6.06 -15.92
N ALA A 52 -8.02 -5.62 -15.59
CA ALA A 52 -7.23 -6.30 -14.57
C ALA A 52 -7.88 -6.15 -13.19
N PRO A 53 -7.67 -7.11 -12.27
CA PRO A 53 -8.01 -6.93 -10.86
C PRO A 53 -7.36 -5.67 -10.31
N TRP A 54 -7.98 -5.04 -9.32
CA TRP A 54 -7.56 -3.75 -8.76
C TRP A 54 -6.09 -3.64 -8.37
N ILE A 55 -5.47 -4.75 -7.93
CA ILE A 55 -4.04 -4.84 -7.59
C ILE A 55 -3.15 -4.57 -8.82
N PHE A 56 -3.61 -4.97 -10.00
CA PHE A 56 -2.88 -4.87 -11.27
C PHE A 56 -3.33 -3.71 -12.16
N VAL A 57 -4.38 -2.97 -11.79
CA VAL A 57 -4.89 -1.84 -12.60
C VAL A 57 -3.81 -0.79 -12.86
N GLY A 58 -3.03 -0.40 -11.84
CA GLY A 58 -1.92 0.54 -12.03
C GLY A 58 -0.88 0.03 -13.04
N LEU A 59 -0.55 -1.26 -12.98
CA LEU A 59 0.37 -1.91 -13.93
C LEU A 59 -0.21 -1.96 -15.35
N GLN A 60 -1.51 -2.29 -15.48
CA GLN A 60 -2.22 -2.26 -16.75
C GLN A 60 -2.16 -0.87 -17.39
N GLN A 61 -2.33 0.20 -16.60
CA GLN A 61 -2.25 1.57 -17.11
C GLN A 61 -0.83 1.96 -17.54
N LEU A 62 0.22 1.45 -16.91
CA LEU A 62 1.59 1.61 -17.41
C LEU A 62 1.82 0.88 -18.73
N LEU A 63 1.27 -0.32 -18.87
CA LEU A 63 1.40 -1.15 -20.07
C LEU A 63 0.58 -0.65 -21.27
N ARG A 64 -0.43 0.20 -21.04
CA ARG A 64 -1.27 0.75 -22.11
C ARG A 64 -0.46 1.65 -23.06
N PRO A 65 0.38 2.60 -22.58
CA PRO A 65 1.24 3.41 -23.46
C PRO A 65 2.70 2.94 -23.55
N LEU A 66 3.22 2.12 -22.62
CA LEU A 66 4.64 1.76 -22.58
C LEU A 66 4.90 0.34 -23.11
N PRO A 67 6.10 0.09 -23.69
CA PRO A 67 6.54 -1.27 -23.98
C PRO A 67 6.56 -2.15 -22.70
N PRO A 68 6.30 -3.46 -22.81
CA PRO A 68 6.19 -4.36 -21.66
C PRO A 68 7.39 -4.33 -20.70
N LEU A 69 8.61 -4.22 -21.25
CA LEU A 69 9.82 -4.10 -20.45
C LEU A 69 9.81 -2.88 -19.52
N TRP A 70 9.36 -1.73 -20.02
CA TRP A 70 9.35 -0.47 -19.27
C TRP A 70 8.19 -0.39 -18.29
N GLY A 71 6.97 -0.67 -18.76
CA GLY A 71 5.75 -0.56 -17.95
C GLY A 71 5.58 -1.69 -16.95
N GLY A 72 6.03 -2.90 -17.28
CA GLY A 72 5.84 -4.10 -16.45
C GLY A 72 6.99 -4.40 -15.49
N LEU A 73 8.23 -4.08 -15.87
CA LEU A 73 9.41 -4.48 -15.09
C LEU A 73 10.24 -3.30 -14.60
N LEU A 74 10.74 -2.44 -15.51
CA LEU A 74 11.75 -1.45 -15.14
C LEU A 74 11.19 -0.34 -14.25
N LEU A 75 10.05 0.27 -14.59
CA LEU A 75 9.48 1.34 -13.76
C LEU A 75 8.97 0.82 -12.40
N PRO A 76 8.13 -0.23 -12.33
CA PRO A 76 7.71 -0.77 -11.03
C PRO A 76 8.91 -1.30 -10.23
N GLY A 77 9.83 -2.00 -10.89
CA GLY A 77 11.04 -2.54 -10.27
C GLY A 77 11.93 -1.45 -9.68
N ALA A 78 12.15 -0.35 -10.41
CA ALA A 78 12.91 0.80 -9.90
C ALA A 78 12.22 1.45 -8.68
N ALA A 79 10.89 1.58 -8.71
CA ALA A 79 10.13 2.07 -7.56
C ALA A 79 10.29 1.16 -6.33
N PHE A 80 10.18 -0.16 -6.49
CA PHE A 80 10.39 -1.11 -5.41
C PHE A 80 11.83 -1.11 -4.90
N CYS A 81 12.84 -1.09 -5.78
CA CYS A 81 14.24 -0.99 -5.39
C CYS A 81 14.53 0.30 -4.62
N PHE A 82 13.97 1.42 -5.05
CA PHE A 82 14.09 2.69 -4.34
C PHE A 82 13.47 2.62 -2.94
N LEU A 83 12.24 2.10 -2.81
CA LEU A 83 11.56 1.95 -1.52
C LEU A 83 12.30 0.96 -0.60
N ALA A 84 12.86 -0.11 -1.16
CA ALA A 84 13.69 -1.05 -0.44
C ALA A 84 14.97 -0.37 0.09
N TRP A 85 15.60 0.52 -0.68
CA TRP A 85 16.78 1.28 -0.24
C TRP A 85 16.47 2.47 0.67
N LEU A 86 15.20 2.78 0.92
CA LEU A 86 14.78 3.93 1.72
C LEU A 86 15.46 4.00 3.12
N PRO A 87 15.66 2.90 3.86
CA PRO A 87 16.35 2.96 5.16
C PRO A 87 17.79 3.47 5.10
N TRP A 88 18.50 3.21 3.99
CA TRP A 88 19.88 3.66 3.77
C TRP A 88 19.95 5.08 3.20
N LEU A 89 18.89 5.50 2.51
CA LEU A 89 18.78 6.84 1.92
C LEU A 89 18.23 7.86 2.92
N SER A 90 17.44 7.42 3.90
CA SER A 90 16.95 8.25 4.99
C SER A 90 18.08 8.55 5.97
N ARG A 91 18.22 9.84 6.31
CA ARG A 91 19.17 10.31 7.34
C ARG A 91 18.54 10.36 8.73
N ARG A 92 17.36 9.74 8.92
CA ARG A 92 16.66 9.76 10.19
C ARG A 92 17.35 8.85 11.22
N PRO A 93 17.36 9.24 12.50
CA PRO A 93 17.76 8.35 13.58
C PRO A 93 16.89 7.08 13.56
N PRO A 94 17.45 5.89 13.87
CA PRO A 94 16.72 4.60 13.86
C PRO A 94 15.45 4.55 14.72
N HIS A 95 15.30 5.47 15.68
CA HIS A 95 14.18 5.53 16.62
C HIS A 95 13.41 6.86 16.55
N ALA A 96 13.66 7.68 15.53
CA ALA A 96 12.88 8.90 15.34
C ALA A 96 11.46 8.53 14.93
N VAL A 97 10.49 8.87 15.78
CA VAL A 97 9.07 8.74 15.46
C VAL A 97 8.78 9.49 14.15
N PRO A 98 8.25 8.81 13.11
CA PRO A 98 8.09 9.43 11.80
C PRO A 98 7.25 10.72 11.80
N ALA A 99 6.32 10.82 12.76
CA ALA A 99 5.35 11.90 12.91
C ALA A 99 5.94 13.22 13.45
N LEU A 100 7.11 13.21 14.09
CA LEU A 100 7.65 14.41 14.76
C LEU A 100 8.70 15.16 13.93
N GLY A 101 9.19 14.56 12.84
CA GLY A 101 10.26 15.13 12.01
C GLY A 101 9.79 15.56 10.62
N ARG A 102 10.38 16.65 10.09
CA ARG A 102 10.19 17.04 8.68
C ARG A 102 10.70 15.91 7.76
N PRO A 103 9.94 15.52 6.71
CA PRO A 103 10.39 14.48 5.79
C PRO A 103 11.63 14.91 5.03
N GLY A 104 12.61 14.00 4.95
CA GLY A 104 13.78 14.18 4.10
C GLY A 104 13.41 14.09 2.62
N PHE A 105 14.31 14.51 1.73
CA PHE A 105 14.06 14.43 0.28
C PHE A 105 13.75 13.00 -0.20
N ALA A 106 14.48 11.99 0.30
CA ALA A 106 14.22 10.59 -0.03
C ALA A 106 12.84 10.10 0.41
N GLU A 107 12.34 10.59 1.56
CA GLU A 107 11.02 10.24 2.06
C GLU A 107 9.92 10.94 1.26
N LEU A 108 10.12 12.20 0.87
CA LEU A 108 9.22 12.90 -0.03
C LEU A 108 9.12 12.19 -1.38
N ALA A 109 10.25 11.71 -1.92
CA ALA A 109 10.27 10.91 -3.14
C ALA A 109 9.53 9.58 -2.94
N ALA A 110 9.70 8.89 -1.81
CA ALA A 110 8.94 7.67 -1.50
C ALA A 110 7.43 7.93 -1.45
N TRP A 111 7.01 9.00 -0.77
CA TRP A 111 5.60 9.42 -0.74
C TRP A 111 5.07 9.78 -2.12
N ALA A 112 5.87 10.47 -2.94
CA ALA A 112 5.49 10.80 -4.32
C ALA A 112 5.33 9.55 -5.20
N ILE A 113 6.20 8.54 -5.04
CA ILE A 113 6.08 7.25 -5.73
C ILE A 113 4.80 6.54 -5.32
N LEU A 114 4.51 6.43 -4.02
CA LEU A 114 3.30 5.79 -3.51
C LEU A 114 2.04 6.54 -3.95
N ALA A 115 2.05 7.87 -3.90
CA ALA A 115 0.96 8.71 -4.37
C ALA A 115 0.78 8.57 -5.89
N GLY A 116 1.85 8.56 -6.66
CA GLY A 116 1.82 8.32 -8.10
C GLY A 116 1.20 6.97 -8.45
N TRP A 117 1.57 5.91 -7.72
CA TRP A 117 0.99 4.58 -7.90
C TRP A 117 -0.50 4.54 -7.54
N ALA A 118 -0.88 5.18 -6.43
CA ALA A 118 -2.28 5.28 -6.00
C ALA A 118 -3.13 6.06 -7.00
N LEU A 119 -2.63 7.20 -7.49
CA LEU A 119 -3.30 8.03 -8.50
C LEU A 119 -3.43 7.31 -9.83
N LEU A 120 -2.39 6.60 -10.27
CA LEU A 120 -2.42 5.81 -11.49
C LEU A 120 -3.46 4.67 -11.40
N THR A 121 -3.51 4.00 -10.25
CA THR A 121 -4.49 2.94 -9.98
C THR A 121 -5.91 3.51 -9.96
N ALA A 122 -6.13 4.63 -9.26
CA ALA A 122 -7.41 5.31 -9.21
C ALA A 122 -7.86 5.76 -10.61
N TYR A 123 -6.97 6.40 -11.38
CA TYR A 123 -7.24 6.78 -12.76
C TYR A 123 -7.65 5.59 -13.62
N GLY A 124 -6.94 4.46 -13.49
CA GLY A 124 -7.25 3.25 -14.24
C GLY A 124 -8.59 2.59 -13.91
N PHE A 125 -9.20 2.92 -12.78
CA PHE A 125 -10.57 2.48 -12.50
C PHE A 125 -11.62 3.25 -13.32
N PHE A 126 -11.34 4.52 -13.63
CA PHE A 126 -12.25 5.43 -14.32
C PHE A 126 -12.08 5.46 -15.84
N VAL A 127 -11.03 4.83 -16.40
CA VAL A 127 -10.69 4.83 -17.85
C VAL A 127 -10.52 3.43 -18.44
#